data_AF-A0A439DUW2-F1
#
_entry.id   AF-A0A439DUW2-F1
#
_cell.length_a   1.000
_cell.length_b   1.000
_cell.length_c   1.000
_cell.angle_alpha   90.00
_cell.angle_beta   90.00
_cell.angle_gamma   90.00
#
_symmetry.space_group_name_H-M   'P 1'
#
loop_
_entity.id
_entity.type
_entity.pdbx_description
1 polymer ?
#
loop_
_entity_poly.entity_id
_entity_poly.type
_entity_poly.pdbx_seq_one_letter_code
_entity_poly.pdbx_strand_id
1 'polypeptide(L)'
;MAFGGVLSVAPAHAGQDDDEFIELLDLERVPFANKTEVIRAAKDYCLNKTRPNANKWRVAFAIGDDMGWSLAESQDFARAADRAYCT
;
A
#
# COMPACT_ATOMS: atom_id res chain seq x y z
N MET A 1 19.37 -32.89 -11.66
CA MET A 1 20.14 -31.93 -10.82
C MET A 1 19.58 -30.54 -11.08
N ALA A 2 19.42 -29.74 -10.02
CA ALA A 2 18.78 -28.42 -9.93
C ALA A 2 19.24 -27.44 -11.04
N PHE A 3 18.51 -26.38 -11.42
CA PHE A 3 18.14 -25.23 -10.59
C PHE A 3 16.77 -24.66 -10.99
N GLY A 4 15.77 -24.90 -10.14
CA GLY A 4 14.52 -24.13 -10.14
C GLY A 4 14.75 -22.79 -9.47
N GLY A 5 15.41 -21.88 -10.18
CA GLY A 5 15.46 -20.47 -9.79
C GLY A 5 14.15 -19.82 -10.21
N VAL A 6 13.13 -19.85 -9.33
CA VAL A 6 12.08 -18.83 -9.40
C VAL A 6 12.77 -17.52 -9.04
N LEU A 7 13.33 -16.86 -10.05
CA LEU A 7 13.58 -15.44 -9.97
C LEU A 7 12.19 -14.83 -9.86
N SER A 8 11.73 -14.59 -8.63
CA SER A 8 10.70 -13.61 -8.36
C SER A 8 11.26 -12.30 -8.91
N VAL A 9 10.98 -12.04 -10.18
CA VAL A 9 11.10 -10.73 -10.79
C VAL A 9 10.10 -9.89 -10.00
N ALA A 10 10.56 -9.32 -8.88
CA ALA A 10 9.98 -8.09 -8.39
C ALA A 10 9.97 -7.19 -9.63
N PRO A 11 8.80 -6.69 -10.07
CA PRO A 11 8.74 -5.88 -11.27
C PRO A 11 9.79 -4.79 -11.11
N ALA A 12 10.60 -4.52 -12.15
CA ALA A 12 11.69 -3.54 -12.05
C ALA A 12 11.19 -2.14 -11.64
N HIS A 13 9.86 -1.93 -11.67
CA HIS A 13 9.13 -0.75 -11.22
C HIS A 13 8.68 -0.80 -9.75
N ALA A 14 8.66 -1.99 -9.11
CA ALA A 14 8.25 -2.13 -7.71
C ALA A 14 9.04 -1.20 -6.78
N GLY A 15 10.33 -1.00 -7.03
CA GLY A 15 11.13 -0.04 -6.25
C GLY A 15 10.72 1.41 -6.48
N GLN A 16 10.41 1.81 -7.71
CA GLN A 16 10.03 3.18 -8.05
C GLN A 16 8.65 3.55 -7.48
N ASP A 17 7.67 2.65 -7.58
CA ASP A 17 6.34 2.83 -6.99
C ASP A 17 6.40 2.80 -5.45
N ASP A 18 7.31 1.97 -4.88
CA ASP A 18 7.53 1.89 -3.44
C ASP A 18 8.17 3.17 -2.88
N ASP A 19 9.16 3.75 -3.57
CA ASP A 19 9.77 5.02 -3.16
C ASP A 19 8.76 6.18 -3.27
N GLU A 20 8.02 6.31 -4.39
CA GLU A 20 6.97 7.35 -4.53
C GLU A 20 5.92 7.23 -3.41
N PHE A 21 5.47 6.01 -3.12
CA PHE A 21 4.49 5.78 -2.05
C PHE A 21 5.02 6.24 -0.69
N ILE A 22 6.26 5.89 -0.34
CA ILE A 22 6.86 6.29 0.94
C ILE A 22 7.05 7.82 1.01
N GLU A 23 7.45 8.46 -0.09
CA GLU A 23 7.55 9.93 -0.16
C GLU A 23 6.18 10.61 0.05
N LEU A 24 5.11 10.07 -0.54
CA LEU A 24 3.75 10.59 -0.34
C LEU A 24 3.28 10.43 1.11
N LEU A 25 3.59 9.29 1.77
CA LEU A 25 3.25 9.12 3.18
C LEU A 25 3.99 10.11 4.09
N ASP A 26 5.26 10.40 3.80
CA ASP A 26 6.04 11.39 4.57
C ASP A 26 5.49 12.81 4.41
N LEU A 27 5.15 13.19 3.16
CA LEU A 27 4.53 14.49 2.84
C LEU A 27 3.19 14.69 3.56
N GLU A 28 2.35 13.66 3.58
CA GLU A 28 1.03 13.68 4.23
C GLU A 28 1.13 13.38 5.75
N ARG A 29 2.34 13.14 6.27
CA ARG A 29 2.62 12.87 7.69
C ARG A 29 1.89 11.63 8.23
N VAL A 30 1.63 10.64 7.38
CA VAL A 30 1.04 9.36 7.81
C VAL A 30 2.10 8.54 8.56
N PRO A 31 1.86 8.16 9.83
CA PRO A 31 2.84 7.44 10.61
C PRO A 31 2.95 5.98 10.16
N PHE A 32 4.15 5.45 9.96
CA PHE A 32 4.35 4.03 9.77
C PHE A 32 5.63 3.57 10.45
N ALA A 33 5.58 2.44 11.16
CA ALA A 33 6.73 1.88 11.86
C ALA A 33 7.63 1.05 10.94
N ASN A 34 7.05 0.45 9.90
CA ASN A 34 7.74 -0.48 9.01
C ASN A 34 7.35 -0.23 7.54
N LYS A 35 8.35 0.14 6.72
CA LYS A 35 8.18 0.39 5.28
C LYS A 35 7.58 -0.81 4.55
N THR A 36 8.07 -2.02 4.82
CA THR A 36 7.60 -3.23 4.14
C THR A 36 6.14 -3.55 4.48
N GLU A 37 5.74 -3.31 5.72
CA GLU A 37 4.36 -3.55 6.17
C GLU A 37 3.38 -2.57 5.54
N VAL A 38 3.71 -1.27 5.54
CA VAL A 38 2.85 -0.24 4.95
C VAL A 38 2.74 -0.37 3.43
N ILE A 39 3.83 -0.76 2.75
CA ILE A 39 3.82 -1.09 1.31
C ILE A 39 2.91 -2.30 1.03
N ARG A 40 3.00 -3.35 1.85
CA ARG A 40 2.11 -4.52 1.70
C ARG A 40 0.65 -4.11 1.89
N ALA A 41 0.36 -3.32 2.92
CA ALA A 41 -0.99 -2.83 3.18
C ALA A 41 -1.54 -1.99 2.00
N ALA A 42 -0.70 -1.17 1.35
CA ALA A 42 -1.10 -0.38 0.20
C ALA A 42 -1.44 -1.24 -1.03
N LYS A 43 -0.64 -2.28 -1.28
CA LYS A 43 -0.91 -3.25 -2.36
C LYS A 43 -2.19 -4.05 -2.08
N ASP A 44 -2.39 -4.47 -0.82
CA ASP A 44 -3.61 -5.15 -0.39
C ASP A 44 -4.83 -4.23 -0.46
N TYR A 45 -4.70 -2.94 -0.16
CA TYR A 45 -5.75 -1.94 -0.36
C TYR A 45 -6.20 -1.91 -1.83
N CYS A 46 -5.26 -1.80 -2.78
CA CYS A 46 -5.57 -1.81 -4.21
C CYS A 46 -6.26 -3.10 -4.65
N LEU A 47 -5.80 -4.26 -4.17
CA LEU A 47 -6.43 -5.56 -4.49
C LEU A 47 -7.83 -5.69 -3.89
N ASN A 48 -8.07 -5.16 -2.69
CA ASN A 48 -9.37 -5.23 -2.05
C ASN A 48 -10.36 -4.23 -2.65
N LYS A 49 -9.90 -3.06 -3.12
CA LYS A 49 -10.78 -2.06 -3.74
C LYS A 49 -11.40 -2.53 -5.06
N THR A 50 -10.75 -3.45 -5.78
CA THR A 50 -11.25 -3.98 -7.06
C THR A 50 -12.32 -5.06 -6.89
N ARG A 51 -12.56 -5.53 -5.65
CA ARG A 51 -13.59 -6.53 -5.40
C ARG A 51 -14.99 -5.94 -5.61
N PRO A 52 -15.94 -6.70 -6.18
CA PRO A 52 -17.32 -6.24 -6.32
C PRO A 52 -17.92 -5.92 -4.94
N ASN A 53 -18.54 -4.74 -4.83
CA ASN A 53 -19.06 -4.15 -3.58
C ASN A 53 -18.01 -3.70 -2.54
N ALA A 54 -16.74 -3.59 -2.92
CA ALA A 54 -15.73 -3.00 -2.05
C ALA A 54 -15.98 -1.49 -1.85
N ASN A 55 -16.19 -1.08 -0.61
CA ASN A 55 -16.18 0.32 -0.25
C ASN A 55 -14.73 0.71 0.09
N LYS A 56 -14.09 1.49 -0.79
CA LYS A 56 -12.69 1.92 -0.63
C LYS A 56 -12.40 2.53 0.74
N TRP A 57 -13.33 3.31 1.28
CA TRP A 57 -13.16 3.94 2.58
C TRP A 57 -13.20 2.91 3.69
N ARG A 58 -14.09 1.92 3.61
CA ARG A 58 -14.11 0.82 4.59
C ARG A 58 -12.80 0.02 4.59
N VAL A 59 -12.20 -0.22 3.42
CA VAL A 59 -10.92 -0.94 3.32
C VAL A 59 -9.78 -0.10 3.91
N ALA A 60 -9.69 1.17 3.55
CA ALA A 60 -8.70 2.10 4.09
C ALA A 60 -8.82 2.24 5.62
N PHE A 61 -10.04 2.35 6.16
CA PHE A 61 -10.27 2.43 7.59
C PHE A 61 -9.92 1.15 8.33
N ALA A 62 -10.19 -0.03 7.75
CA ALA A 62 -9.81 -1.29 8.36
C ALA A 62 -8.28 -1.41 8.49
N ILE A 63 -7.54 -0.97 7.46
CA ILE A 63 -6.07 -0.91 7.50
C ILE A 63 -5.59 0.12 8.52
N GLY A 64 -6.20 1.30 8.52
CA GLY A 64 -5.85 2.35 9.47
C GLY A 64 -6.10 1.98 10.92
N ASP A 65 -7.22 1.30 11.22
CA ASP A 65 -7.54 0.80 12.57
C ASP A 65 -6.48 -0.20 13.05
N ASP A 66 -6.06 -1.14 12.19
CA ASP A 66 -4.99 -2.10 12.48
C ASP A 66 -3.63 -1.42 12.75
N MET A 67 -3.37 -0.33 12.01
CA MET A 67 -2.15 0.48 12.13
C MET A 67 -2.21 1.55 13.24
N GLY A 68 -3.35 1.71 13.91
CA GLY A 68 -3.57 2.75 14.92
C GLY A 68 -3.65 4.18 14.37
N TRP A 69 -4.04 4.34 13.11
CA TRP A 69 -4.20 5.63 12.43
C TRP A 69 -5.54 6.29 12.73
N SER A 70 -5.54 7.61 12.70
CA SER A 70 -6.74 8.41 12.66
C SER A 70 -7.49 8.27 11.33
N LEU A 71 -8.73 8.75 11.36
CA LEU A 71 -9.58 8.91 10.18
C LEU A 71 -8.89 9.72 9.06
N ALA A 72 -8.11 10.75 9.40
CA ALA A 72 -7.42 11.58 8.40
C ALA A 72 -6.26 10.81 7.77
N GLU A 73 -5.38 10.24 8.60
CA GLU A 73 -4.21 9.46 8.16
C GLU A 73 -4.61 8.26 7.29
N SER A 74 -5.72 7.59 7.61
CA SER A 74 -6.26 6.51 6.79
C SER A 74 -6.70 6.98 5.40
N GLN A 75 -7.22 8.21 5.29
CA GLN A 75 -7.63 8.78 4.02
C GLN A 75 -6.43 9.21 3.17
N ASP A 76 -5.43 9.79 3.81
CA ASP A 76 -4.23 10.23 3.13
C ASP A 76 -3.38 9.04 2.66
N PHE A 77 -3.30 7.96 3.48
CA PHE A 77 -2.78 6.67 3.05
C PHE A 77 -3.48 6.13 1.80
N ALA A 78 -4.82 6.13 1.79
CA ALA A 78 -5.60 5.63 0.66
C ALA A 78 -5.33 6.44 -0.62
N ARG A 79 -5.17 7.77 -0.50
CA ARG A 79 -4.82 8.65 -1.61
C ARG A 79 -3.41 8.37 -2.14
N ALA A 80 -2.44 8.18 -1.26
CA ALA A 80 -1.08 7.82 -1.62
C ALA A 80 -1.02 6.46 -2.33
N ALA A 81 -1.71 5.45 -1.79
CA ALA A 81 -1.79 4.12 -2.38
C ALA A 81 -2.50 4.14 -3.75
N ASP A 82 -3.59 4.91 -3.88
CA ASP A 82 -4.30 5.09 -5.14
C ASP A 82 -3.41 5.69 -6.24
N ARG A 83 -2.52 6.62 -5.88
CA ARG A 83 -1.59 7.27 -6.80
C ARG A 83 -0.42 6.37 -7.20
N ALA A 84 0.19 5.69 -6.22
CA ALA A 84 1.42 4.92 -6.44
C ALA A 84 1.15 3.50 -6.99
N TYR A 85 0.07 2.84 -6.57
CA TYR A 85 -0.12 1.41 -6.86
C TYR A 85 -1.43 1.06 -7.56
N CYS A 86 -2.51 1.81 -7.32
CA CYS A 86 -3.83 1.36 -7.77
C CYS A 86 -4.22 1.86 -9.18
N THR A 87 -3.38 1.55 -10.17
CA THR A 87 -3.62 1.82 -11.60
C THR A 87 -4.47 0.75 -12.29
#